data_AF-X0WV23-F1
#
_entry.id   AF-X0WV23-F1
#
_cell.length_a   1.000
_cell.length_b   1.000
_cell.length_c   1.000
_cell.angle_alpha   90.00
_cell.angle_beta   90.00
_cell.angle_gamma   90.00
#
_symmetry.space_group_name_H-M   'P 1'
#
loop_
_entity.id
_entity.type
_entity.pdbx_description
1 polymer ?
#
loop_
_entity_poly.entity_id
_entity_poly.type
_entity_poly.pdbx_seq_one_letter_code
_entity_poly.pdbx_strand_id
1 'polypeptide(L)' 'TRKKISNGRVFDAGRTEVADGTCTVGFVGPDRVDKIDKLTSQLKCL' A
#
# COMPACT_ATOMS: atom_id res chain seq x y z
N THR A 1 13.03 2.95 5.35
CA THR A 1 11.61 2.65 5.67
C THR A 1 11.49 2.26 7.14
N ARG A 2 10.55 2.89 7.86
CA ARG A 2 10.46 2.94 9.35
C ARG A 2 10.33 1.57 10.05
N LYS A 3 10.13 0.47 9.32
CA LYS A 3 10.06 -0.92 9.87
C LYS A 3 10.80 -1.98 9.05
N LYS A 4 11.62 -1.59 8.05
CA LYS A 4 12.30 -2.54 7.13
C LYS A 4 11.36 -3.65 6.62
N ILE A 5 10.16 -3.28 6.17
CA ILE A 5 9.22 -4.17 5.49
C ILE A 5 9.23 -3.79 4.02
N SER A 6 9.23 -4.77 3.11
CA SER A 6 9.03 -4.51 1.69
C SER A 6 7.70 -3.78 1.49
N ASN A 7 7.69 -2.72 0.70
CA ASN A 7 6.48 -1.94 0.45
C ASN A 7 6.62 -1.20 -0.87
N GLY A 8 5.49 -0.75 -1.40
CA GLY A 8 5.43 0.07 -2.59
C GLY A 8 4.07 0.70 -2.80
N ARG A 9 4.01 1.51 -3.84
CA ARG A 9 2.80 2.22 -4.29
C ARG A 9 2.56 1.88 -5.74
N VAL A 10 1.30 1.70 -6.10
CA VAL A 10 0.87 1.55 -7.48
C VAL A 10 0.27 2.86 -7.93
N PHE A 11 0.78 3.37 -9.04
CA PHE A 11 0.29 4.58 -9.69
C PHE A 11 -0.43 4.17 -10.96
N ASP A 12 -1.64 4.68 -11.15
CA ASP A 12 -2.36 4.49 -12.40
C ASP A 12 -1.68 5.36 -13.48
N ALA A 13 -1.36 4.72 -14.61
CA ALA A 13 -0.70 5.35 -15.75
C ALA A 13 -1.63 6.31 -16.52
N GLY A 14 -2.92 6.35 -16.18
CA GLY A 14 -3.88 7.27 -16.78
C GLY A 14 -4.48 6.70 -18.06
N ARG A 15 -5.61 6.00 -17.90
CA ARG A 15 -6.48 5.66 -19.04
C ARG A 15 -7.98 5.61 -18.75
N THR A 16 -8.46 6.07 -17.57
CA THR A 16 -9.85 6.48 -17.25
C THR A 16 -10.02 6.93 -15.78
N GLU A 17 -11.09 7.72 -15.52
CA GLU A 17 -11.74 8.13 -14.25
C GLU A 17 -10.94 8.84 -13.15
N VAL A 18 -9.64 8.61 -13.02
CA VAL A 18 -8.76 9.28 -12.05
C VAL A 18 -7.69 10.10 -12.75
N ALA A 19 -7.20 11.15 -12.09
CA ALA A 19 -6.14 12.00 -12.63
C ALA A 19 -4.87 11.18 -12.91
N ASP A 20 -4.16 11.50 -13.99
CA ASP A 20 -2.93 10.82 -14.35
C ASP A 20 -1.91 10.83 -13.19
N GLY A 21 -1.28 9.67 -12.95
CA GLY A 21 -0.32 9.52 -11.85
C GLY A 21 -0.97 9.48 -10.46
N THR A 22 -2.28 9.25 -10.35
CA THR A 22 -2.95 8.99 -9.07
C THR A 22 -2.39 7.73 -8.42
N CYS A 23 -1.99 7.82 -7.15
CA CYS A 23 -1.64 6.66 -6.32
C CYS A 23 -2.92 5.94 -5.89
N THR A 24 -3.19 4.76 -6.41
CA THR A 24 -4.45 4.03 -6.18
C THR A 24 -4.36 3.11 -4.98
N VAL A 25 -3.29 2.33 -4.88
CA VAL A 25 -3.08 1.37 -3.79
C VAL A 25 -1.63 1.35 -3.31
N GLY A 26 -1.45 0.92 -2.06
CA GLY A 26 -0.16 0.59 -1.49
C GLY A 26 -0.13 -0.88 -1.08
N PHE A 27 1.07 -1.47 -1.10
CA PHE A 27 1.29 -2.82 -0.59
C PHE A 27 2.37 -2.82 0.48
N VAL A 28 2.23 -3.73 1.45
CA VAL A 28 3.19 -3.98 2.54
C VAL A 28 3.40 -5.49 2.63
N GLY A 29 4.64 -5.94 2.50
CA GLY A 29 5.03 -7.35 2.53
C GLY A 29 5.76 -7.82 1.26
N PRO A 30 6.04 -9.14 1.15
CA PRO A 30 5.74 -10.17 2.17
C PRO A 30 6.58 -10.00 3.44
N ASP A 31 5.98 -10.24 4.61
CA ASP A 31 6.63 -10.23 5.93
C ASP A 31 5.74 -10.96 6.96
N ARG A 32 6.19 -11.06 8.21
CA ARG A 32 5.39 -11.65 9.29
C ARG A 32 4.14 -10.82 9.59
N VAL A 33 3.01 -11.49 9.80
CA VAL A 33 1.71 -10.89 10.10
C VAL A 33 1.80 -9.88 11.26
N ASP A 34 2.44 -10.26 12.37
CA ASP A 34 2.61 -9.40 13.54
C ASP A 34 3.36 -8.08 13.25
N LYS A 35 4.16 -8.07 12.18
CA LYS A 35 4.91 -6.90 11.73
C LYS A 35 4.09 -6.04 10.77
N ILE A 36 3.34 -6.68 9.86
CA ILE A 36 2.41 -6.04 8.92
C ILE A 36 1.25 -5.38 9.66
N ASP A 37 0.70 -6.04 10.69
CA ASP A 37 -0.43 -5.54 11.48
C ASP A 37 -0.08 -4.25 12.22
N LYS A 38 1.17 -4.09 12.70
CA LYS A 38 1.63 -2.83 13.30
C LYS A 38 1.58 -1.63 12.33
N LEU A 39 1.31 -1.84 11.04
CA LEU A 39 1.16 -0.80 10.02
C LEU A 39 -0.24 -0.72 9.43
N THR A 40 -1.01 -1.80 9.47
CA THR A 40 -2.26 -1.93 8.71
C THR A 40 -3.49 -2.21 9.58
N SER A 41 -3.33 -2.57 10.86
CA SER A 41 -4.45 -2.97 11.72
C SER A 41 -5.44 -1.84 12.02
N GLN A 42 -5.02 -0.59 11.90
CA GLN A 42 -5.90 0.57 12.02
C GLN A 42 -6.78 0.80 10.78
N LEU A 43 -6.51 0.11 9.68
CA LEU A 43 -7.30 0.20 8.45
C LEU A 43 -8.54 -0.68 8.59
N LYS A 44 -9.66 -0.20 8.07
CA LYS A 44 -10.84 -1.05 7.90
C LYS A 44 -10.62 -1.98 6.71
N CYS A 45 -11.13 -3.20 6.81
CA CYS A 45 -11.26 -4.05 5.63
C CYS A 45 -12.12 -3.31 4.59
N LEU A 46 -11.66 -3.35 3.33
CA LEU A 46 -12.38 -2.77 2.19
C LEU A 46 -13.74 -3.45 2.00
#